data_AF-A0A2G3NNU6-F1
#
_entry.id   AF-A0A2G3NNU6-F1
#
_cell.length_a   1.000
_cell.length_b   1.000
_cell.length_c   1.000
_cell.angle_alpha   90.00
_cell.angle_beta   90.00
_cell.angle_gamma   90.00
#
_symmetry.space_group_name_H-M   'P 1'
#
loop_
_entity.id
_entity.type
_entity.pdbx_description
1 polymer ?
#
loop_
_entity_poly.entity_id
_entity_poly.type
_entity_poly.pdbx_seq_one_letter_code
_entity_poly.pdbx_strand_id
1 'polypeptide(L)'
;MDITIRLRNTLNGQEKEVALPTSLESIKARFGLDETDDYDNLVIVDSNVDFIDEYDLLEHVLKFSELVEDVDEHLVYACHEFFGYDVRGFLFYVDDFDDMTLIYDVNTDRELGEYWVDELGIQNIPRDQLETYFDYEAYGRDIAIESSGGFVADGFLDVH
;
A
#
# COMPACT_ATOMS: atom_id res chain seq x y z
N MET A 1 -0.12 -6.88 -5.60
CA MET A 1 -0.62 -7.34 -4.28
C MET A 1 -1.76 -8.35 -4.44
N ASP A 2 -1.71 -9.49 -3.75
CA ASP A 2 -2.77 -10.51 -3.82
C ASP A 2 -3.90 -10.20 -2.81
N ILE A 3 -5.11 -9.91 -3.32
CA ILE A 3 -6.29 -9.61 -2.48
C ILE A 3 -7.31 -10.74 -2.55
N THR A 4 -7.80 -11.17 -1.39
CA THR A 4 -8.88 -12.14 -1.25
C THR A 4 -9.94 -11.62 -0.29
N ILE A 5 -11.18 -11.53 -0.76
CA ILE A 5 -12.33 -11.10 0.03
C ILE A 5 -13.34 -12.23 0.19
N ARG A 6 -14.04 -12.26 1.33
CA ARG A 6 -15.23 -13.09 1.53
C ARG A 6 -16.47 -12.21 1.40
N LEU A 7 -17.34 -12.60 0.47
CA LEU A 7 -18.62 -11.95 0.24
C LEU A 7 -19.75 -12.79 0.80
N ARG A 8 -20.74 -12.13 1.41
CA ARG A 8 -22.00 -12.73 1.86
C ARG A 8 -23.15 -12.13 1.08
N ASN A 9 -24.01 -12.99 0.53
CA ASN A 9 -25.31 -12.58 0.03
C ASN A 9 -26.30 -12.49 1.20
N THR A 10 -26.80 -11.28 1.49
CA THR A 10 -27.67 -11.01 2.63
C THR A 10 -29.08 -11.60 2.49
N LEU A 11 -29.53 -11.95 1.27
CA LEU A 11 -30.86 -12.52 1.03
C LEU A 11 -30.95 -14.01 1.40
N ASN A 12 -29.88 -14.77 1.15
CA ASN A 12 -29.87 -16.23 1.32
C ASN A 12 -28.77 -16.73 2.27
N GLY A 13 -27.91 -15.84 2.77
CA GLY A 13 -26.80 -16.17 3.67
C GLY A 13 -25.65 -16.92 3.02
N GLN A 14 -25.65 -17.07 1.69
CA GLN A 14 -24.56 -17.73 0.98
C GLN A 14 -23.28 -16.91 1.10
N GLU A 15 -22.17 -17.57 1.41
CA GLU A 15 -20.85 -16.96 1.43
C GLU A 15 -19.93 -17.56 0.37
N LYS A 16 -19.12 -16.71 -0.27
CA LYS A 16 -18.12 -17.10 -1.25
C LYS A 16 -16.85 -16.30 -1.05
N GLU A 17 -15.73 -16.98 -1.14
CA GLU A 17 -14.41 -16.36 -1.21
C GLU A 17 -14.05 -16.06 -2.67
N VAL A 18 -13.44 -14.90 -2.89
CA VAL A 18 -13.12 -14.36 -4.21
C VAL A 18 -11.73 -13.74 -4.17
N ALA A 19 -10.85 -14.22 -5.05
CA ALA A 19 -9.57 -13.59 -5.32
C ALA A 19 -9.74 -12.45 -6.33
N LEU A 20 -9.02 -11.36 -6.11
CA LEU A 20 -9.03 -10.14 -6.91
C LEU A 20 -7.63 -9.91 -7.53
N PRO A 21 -7.53 -9.13 -8.64
CA PRO A 21 -8.62 -8.47 -9.35
C PRO A 21 -9.52 -9.45 -10.12
N THR A 22 -10.80 -9.10 -10.26
CA THR A 22 -11.80 -9.83 -11.04
C THR A 22 -12.95 -8.90 -11.42
N SER A 23 -13.79 -9.30 -12.38
CA SER A 23 -14.98 -8.52 -12.73
C SER A 23 -16.18 -8.77 -11.78
N LEU A 24 -17.02 -7.75 -11.64
CA LEU A 24 -18.31 -7.85 -10.95
C LEU A 24 -19.21 -8.96 -11.55
N GLU A 25 -19.19 -9.13 -12.87
CA GLU A 25 -19.91 -10.20 -13.58
C GLU A 25 -19.46 -11.60 -13.11
N SER A 26 -18.15 -11.79 -12.93
CA SER A 26 -17.59 -13.05 -12.42
C SER A 26 -18.02 -13.32 -10.98
N ILE A 27 -18.15 -12.26 -10.17
CA ILE A 27 -18.68 -12.37 -8.80
C ILE A 27 -20.16 -12.74 -8.83
N LYS A 28 -20.98 -12.02 -9.60
CA LYS A 28 -22.42 -12.31 -9.74
C LYS A 28 -22.66 -13.76 -10.16
N ALA A 29 -21.92 -14.24 -11.16
CA ALA A 29 -22.01 -15.63 -11.61
C ALA A 29 -21.72 -16.66 -10.50
N ARG A 30 -20.80 -16.37 -9.56
CA ARG A 30 -20.52 -17.24 -8.39
C ARG A 30 -21.68 -17.35 -7.41
N PHE A 31 -22.55 -16.34 -7.38
CA PHE A 31 -23.77 -16.31 -6.57
C PHE A 31 -25.02 -16.71 -7.37
N GLY A 32 -24.86 -17.11 -8.64
CA GLY A 32 -25.98 -17.46 -9.53
C GLY A 32 -26.82 -16.25 -9.96
N LEU A 33 -26.24 -15.05 -9.89
CA LEU A 33 -26.83 -13.79 -10.35
C LEU A 33 -26.38 -13.51 -11.80
N ASP A 34 -27.23 -12.84 -12.57
CA ASP A 34 -26.92 -12.38 -13.92
C ASP A 34 -26.56 -10.89 -13.98
N GLU A 35 -26.26 -10.36 -15.18
CA GLU A 35 -25.86 -8.95 -15.35
C GLU A 35 -26.94 -7.95 -14.90
N THR A 36 -28.21 -8.33 -14.99
CA THR A 36 -29.37 -7.50 -14.65
C THR A 36 -29.72 -7.51 -13.18
N ASP A 37 -29.27 -8.53 -12.43
CA ASP A 37 -29.45 -8.62 -10.99
C ASP A 37 -28.62 -7.56 -10.27
N ASP A 38 -29.21 -6.96 -9.24
CA ASP A 38 -28.51 -6.03 -8.36
C ASP A 38 -27.51 -6.76 -7.46
N TYR A 39 -26.38 -6.10 -7.17
CA TYR A 39 -25.34 -6.61 -6.27
C TYR A 39 -25.36 -5.93 -4.89
N ASP A 40 -26.29 -5.02 -4.62
CA ASP A 40 -26.48 -4.36 -3.32
C ASP A 40 -26.64 -5.32 -2.13
N ASN A 41 -27.02 -6.58 -2.40
CA ASN A 41 -27.15 -7.61 -1.37
C ASN A 41 -25.83 -8.36 -1.09
N LEU A 42 -24.76 -8.07 -1.81
CA LEU A 42 -23.43 -8.66 -1.60
C LEU A 42 -22.61 -7.72 -0.72
N VAL A 43 -22.28 -8.18 0.49
CA VAL A 43 -21.48 -7.42 1.45
C VAL A 43 -20.17 -8.15 1.72
N ILE A 44 -19.10 -7.39 1.90
CA ILE A 44 -17.80 -7.91 2.34
C ILE A 44 -17.92 -8.25 3.82
N VAL A 45 -17.46 -9.43 4.21
CA VAL A 45 -17.51 -9.89 5.62
C VAL A 45 -16.14 -10.27 6.17
N ASP A 46 -15.14 -10.42 5.31
CA ASP A 46 -13.77 -10.80 5.65
C ASP A 46 -12.84 -10.42 4.49
N SER A 47 -11.58 -10.11 4.80
CA SER A 47 -10.54 -9.76 3.83
C SER A 47 -9.18 -10.14 4.38
N ASN A 48 -8.23 -10.49 3.51
CA ASN A 48 -6.82 -10.60 3.89
C ASN A 48 -6.10 -9.23 3.98
N VAL A 49 -6.79 -8.15 3.64
CA VAL A 49 -6.29 -6.78 3.72
C VAL A 49 -6.96 -6.08 4.90
N ASP A 50 -6.16 -5.61 5.85
CA ASP A 50 -6.63 -5.13 7.16
C ASP A 50 -7.50 -3.87 7.10
N PHE A 51 -7.40 -3.09 6.02
CA PHE A 51 -8.16 -1.85 5.80
C PHE A 51 -9.28 -2.01 4.77
N ILE A 52 -9.67 -3.26 4.45
CA ILE A 52 -10.89 -3.58 3.69
C ILE A 52 -11.91 -4.20 4.63
N ASP A 53 -13.05 -3.54 4.81
CA ASP A 53 -14.08 -3.98 5.76
C ASP A 53 -15.51 -4.03 5.17
N GLU A 54 -16.50 -4.30 6.03
CA GLU A 54 -17.91 -4.43 5.64
C GLU A 54 -18.56 -3.12 5.18
N TYR A 55 -17.94 -1.97 5.46
CA TYR A 55 -18.41 -0.64 5.07
C TYR A 55 -17.85 -0.20 3.71
N ASP A 56 -16.90 -0.94 3.15
CA ASP A 56 -16.37 -0.68 1.83
C ASP A 56 -17.34 -1.09 0.72
N LEU A 57 -17.44 -0.23 -0.29
CA LEU A 57 -18.19 -0.54 -1.49
C LEU A 57 -17.43 -1.56 -2.32
N LEU A 58 -18.10 -2.65 -2.69
CA LEU A 58 -17.50 -3.70 -3.53
C LEU A 58 -16.89 -3.13 -4.82
N GLU A 59 -17.54 -2.15 -5.46
CA GLU A 59 -17.00 -1.49 -6.65
C GLU A 59 -15.64 -0.80 -6.39
N HIS A 60 -15.48 -0.15 -5.23
CA HIS A 60 -14.22 0.48 -4.86
C HIS A 60 -13.15 -0.56 -4.59
N VAL A 61 -13.48 -1.65 -3.91
CA VAL A 61 -12.53 -2.74 -3.66
C VAL A 61 -12.06 -3.39 -4.96
N LEU A 62 -12.95 -3.55 -5.94
CA LEU A 62 -12.56 -4.03 -7.27
C LEU A 62 -11.59 -3.06 -7.97
N LYS A 63 -11.90 -1.77 -8.01
CA LYS A 63 -11.02 -0.76 -8.60
C LYS A 63 -9.68 -0.67 -7.88
N PHE A 64 -9.70 -0.75 -6.56
CA PHE A 64 -8.48 -0.74 -5.75
C PHE A 64 -7.62 -1.96 -6.05
N SER A 65 -8.23 -3.15 -6.19
CA SER A 65 -7.48 -4.35 -6.55
C SER A 65 -6.80 -4.28 -7.92
N GLU A 66 -7.38 -3.55 -8.88
CA GLU A 66 -6.75 -3.27 -10.17
C GLU A 66 -5.59 -2.27 -10.01
N LEU A 67 -5.78 -1.22 -9.20
CA LEU A 67 -4.75 -0.21 -8.91
C LEU A 67 -3.49 -0.82 -8.27
N VAL A 68 -3.65 -1.84 -7.41
CA VAL A 68 -2.53 -2.45 -6.67
C VAL A 68 -2.09 -3.82 -7.18
N GLU A 69 -2.58 -4.28 -8.34
CA GLU A 69 -2.30 -5.63 -8.88
C GLU A 69 -0.80 -5.91 -8.97
N ASP A 70 -0.06 -5.00 -9.61
CA ASP A 70 1.38 -5.10 -9.85
C ASP A 70 2.23 -4.30 -8.84
N VAL A 71 1.62 -3.84 -7.75
CA VAL A 71 2.30 -3.06 -6.70
C VAL A 71 2.74 -3.99 -5.57
N ASP A 72 3.93 -3.72 -5.03
CA ASP A 72 4.46 -4.37 -3.84
C ASP A 72 3.53 -4.14 -2.65
N GLU A 73 3.12 -5.22 -1.98
CA GLU A 73 2.17 -5.14 -0.87
C GLU A 73 2.70 -4.30 0.28
N HIS A 74 4.01 -4.36 0.56
CA HIS A 74 4.61 -3.57 1.63
C HIS A 74 4.56 -2.07 1.33
N LEU A 75 4.70 -1.67 0.06
CA LEU A 75 4.53 -0.27 -0.34
C LEU A 75 3.09 0.20 -0.11
N VAL A 76 2.10 -0.63 -0.46
CA VAL A 76 0.68 -0.32 -0.21
C VAL A 76 0.42 -0.17 1.29
N TYR A 77 0.93 -1.07 2.13
CA TYR A 77 0.79 -0.97 3.59
C TYR A 77 1.54 0.23 4.18
N ALA A 78 2.73 0.55 3.67
CA ALA A 78 3.47 1.76 4.05
C ALA A 78 2.66 3.03 3.75
N CYS A 79 2.04 3.13 2.57
CA CYS A 79 1.17 4.24 2.23
C CYS A 79 -0.08 4.30 3.13
N HIS A 80 -0.68 3.15 3.44
CA HIS A 80 -1.80 3.08 4.39
C HIS A 80 -1.38 3.60 5.79
N GLU A 81 -0.25 3.14 6.31
CA GLU A 81 0.26 3.54 7.62
C GLU A 81 0.58 5.04 7.67
N PHE A 82 1.29 5.54 6.66
CA PHE A 82 1.77 6.92 6.64
C PHE A 82 0.66 7.94 6.38
N PHE A 83 -0.16 7.70 5.36
CA PHE A 83 -1.21 8.64 4.95
C PHE A 83 -2.56 8.40 5.65
N GLY A 84 -2.76 7.21 6.23
CA GLY A 84 -4.06 6.79 6.80
C GLY A 84 -5.11 6.50 5.73
N TYR A 85 -4.70 6.13 4.51
CA TYR A 85 -5.63 5.88 3.40
C TYR A 85 -6.43 4.59 3.61
N ASP A 86 -7.75 4.70 3.62
CA ASP A 86 -8.64 3.56 3.35
C ASP A 86 -8.70 3.29 1.82
N VAL A 87 -9.44 2.27 1.39
CA VAL A 87 -9.65 1.95 -0.03
C VAL A 87 -10.05 3.18 -0.85
N ARG A 88 -10.92 4.03 -0.31
CA ARG A 88 -11.35 5.26 -0.99
C ARG A 88 -10.27 6.32 -1.03
N GLY A 89 -9.48 6.43 0.04
CA GLY A 89 -8.31 7.30 0.10
C GLY A 89 -7.35 6.99 -1.03
N PHE A 90 -7.00 5.71 -1.22
CA PHE A 90 -6.18 5.28 -2.35
C PHE A 90 -6.80 5.69 -3.69
N LEU A 91 -8.06 5.33 -3.94
CA LEU A 91 -8.71 5.67 -5.21
C LEU A 91 -8.89 7.17 -5.47
N PHE A 92 -8.81 8.01 -4.43
CA PHE A 92 -9.00 9.45 -4.56
C PHE A 92 -7.68 10.22 -4.68
N TYR A 93 -6.64 9.77 -3.99
CA TYR A 93 -5.36 10.50 -3.89
C TYR A 93 -4.23 9.86 -4.71
N VAL A 94 -4.37 8.61 -5.12
CA VAL A 94 -3.31 7.84 -5.79
C VAL A 94 -3.75 7.49 -7.20
N ASP A 95 -3.14 8.13 -8.19
CA ASP A 95 -3.32 7.79 -9.60
C ASP A 95 -2.51 6.52 -9.95
N ASP A 96 -1.27 6.46 -9.46
CA ASP A 96 -0.35 5.33 -9.52
C ASP A 96 0.69 5.44 -8.38
N PHE A 97 1.63 4.50 -8.30
CA PHE A 97 2.65 4.43 -7.25
C PHE A 97 4.05 4.87 -7.71
N ASP A 98 4.19 5.46 -8.90
CA ASP A 98 5.51 5.76 -9.50
C ASP A 98 6.31 6.80 -8.68
N ASP A 99 5.62 7.72 -7.99
CA ASP A 99 6.22 8.75 -7.14
C ASP A 99 6.46 8.28 -5.69
N MET A 100 6.25 7.00 -5.39
CA MET A 100 6.36 6.44 -4.04
C MET A 100 7.37 5.29 -4.01
N THR A 101 8.34 5.37 -3.09
CA THR A 101 9.35 4.32 -2.92
C THR A 101 9.44 3.92 -1.45
N LEU A 102 9.34 2.62 -1.16
CA LEU A 102 9.64 2.09 0.16
C LEU A 102 11.12 1.69 0.23
N ILE A 103 11.87 2.42 1.05
CA ILE A 103 13.26 2.10 1.37
C ILE A 103 13.25 1.15 2.57
N TYR A 104 13.35 -0.14 2.28
CA TYR A 104 13.30 -1.21 3.28
C TYR A 104 14.42 -1.11 4.32
N ASP A 105 14.10 -1.54 5.53
CA ASP A 105 15.04 -1.68 6.67
C ASP A 105 15.71 -0.36 7.12
N VAL A 106 15.19 0.81 6.69
CA VAL A 106 15.63 2.13 7.14
C VAL A 106 14.68 2.67 8.19
N ASN A 107 15.05 2.55 9.47
CA ASN A 107 14.15 2.78 10.60
C ASN A 107 14.59 3.95 11.51
N THR A 108 15.73 4.57 11.19
CA THR A 108 16.30 5.67 11.98
C THR A 108 16.88 6.75 11.07
N ASP A 109 16.95 7.98 11.59
CA ASP A 109 17.60 9.11 10.91
C ASP A 109 19.03 8.75 10.47
N ARG A 110 19.78 8.03 11.31
CA ARG A 110 21.14 7.58 10.96
C ARG A 110 21.16 6.63 9.76
N GLU A 111 20.28 5.63 9.75
CA GLU A 111 20.18 4.66 8.64
C GLU A 111 19.74 5.34 7.34
N LEU A 112 18.83 6.31 7.42
CA LEU A 112 18.40 7.10 6.26
C LEU A 112 19.54 7.94 5.70
N GLY A 113 20.33 8.56 6.57
CA GLY A 113 21.53 9.28 6.17
C GLY A 113 22.58 8.37 5.53
N GLU A 114 22.78 7.17 6.09
CA GLU A 114 23.69 6.15 5.54
C GLU A 114 23.23 5.72 4.14
N TYR A 115 21.94 5.41 3.96
CA TYR A 115 21.34 5.04 2.67
C TYR A 115 21.61 6.11 1.59
N TRP A 116 21.26 7.37 1.85
CA TRP A 116 21.39 8.42 0.85
C TRP A 116 22.83 8.80 0.53
N VAL A 117 23.75 8.72 1.51
CA VAL A 117 25.18 8.93 1.24
C VAL A 117 25.75 7.84 0.33
N ASP A 118 25.36 6.58 0.58
CA ASP A 118 25.80 5.45 -0.25
C ASP A 118 25.17 5.54 -1.65
N GLU A 119 23.90 5.91 -1.77
CA GLU A 119 23.16 6.06 -3.04
C GLU A 119 23.70 7.23 -3.91
N LEU A 120 24.00 8.38 -3.29
CA LEU A 120 24.62 9.52 -3.98
C LEU A 120 26.07 9.23 -4.43
N GLY A 121 26.70 8.20 -3.87
CA GLY A 121 28.01 7.71 -4.29
C GLY A 121 29.11 8.74 -4.11
N ILE A 122 29.43 9.12 -2.87
CA ILE A 122 30.54 10.05 -2.58
C ILE A 122 31.90 9.37 -2.84
N GLN A 123 32.32 9.31 -4.11
CA GLN A 123 33.51 8.54 -4.54
C GLN A 123 34.86 9.15 -4.12
N ASN A 124 34.87 10.41 -3.69
CA ASN A 124 36.10 11.15 -3.42
C ASN A 124 36.52 11.17 -1.94
N ILE A 125 35.71 10.59 -1.05
CA ILE A 125 36.02 10.49 0.38
C ILE A 125 36.07 9.01 0.76
N PRO A 126 37.20 8.51 1.31
CA PRO A 126 37.29 7.15 1.81
C PRO A 126 36.21 6.84 2.86
N ARG A 127 35.66 5.62 2.84
CA ARG A 127 34.57 5.21 3.75
C ARG A 127 34.94 5.37 5.23
N ASP A 128 36.19 5.08 5.60
CA ASP A 128 36.70 5.26 6.96
C ASP A 128 36.72 6.74 7.41
N GLN A 129 36.95 7.66 6.47
CA GLN A 129 36.84 9.09 6.76
C GLN A 129 35.38 9.54 6.89
N LEU A 130 34.47 9.03 6.05
CA LEU A 130 33.04 9.32 6.19
C LEU A 130 32.49 8.81 7.54
N GLU A 131 32.78 7.56 7.90
CA GLU A 131 32.38 6.97 9.18
C GLU A 131 32.93 7.73 10.40
N THR A 132 34.09 8.39 10.26
CA THR A 132 34.71 9.14 11.36
C THR A 132 34.17 10.57 11.50
N TYR A 133 33.82 11.22 10.38
CA TYR A 133 33.62 12.69 10.35
C TYR A 133 32.25 13.14 9.84
N PHE A 134 31.50 12.28 9.17
CA PHE A 134 30.17 12.61 8.65
C PHE A 134 29.10 12.28 9.69
N ASP A 135 28.21 13.24 9.95
CA ASP A 135 27.09 13.06 10.87
C ASP A 135 25.87 12.54 10.09
N TYR A 136 25.82 11.22 9.93
CA TYR A 136 24.74 10.55 9.21
C TYR A 136 23.37 10.77 9.86
N GLU A 137 23.31 10.83 11.19
CA GLU A 137 22.06 11.05 11.93
C GLU A 137 21.52 12.46 11.67
N ALA A 138 22.37 13.49 11.74
CA ALA A 138 21.93 14.84 11.41
C ALA A 138 21.49 14.97 9.96
N TYR A 139 22.22 14.35 9.02
CA TYR A 139 21.87 14.39 7.61
C TYR A 139 20.55 13.70 7.30
N GLY A 140 20.35 12.47 7.77
CA GLY A 140 19.09 11.76 7.53
C GLY A 140 17.90 12.39 8.25
N ARG A 141 18.10 13.02 9.41
CA ARG A 141 17.04 13.81 10.06
C ARG A 141 16.61 14.99 9.19
N ASP A 142 17.56 15.69 8.57
CA ASP A 142 17.22 16.80 7.67
C ASP A 142 16.45 16.29 6.44
N ILE A 143 16.83 15.14 5.87
CA ILE A 143 16.08 14.47 4.79
C ILE A 143 14.66 14.11 5.25
N ALA A 144 14.50 13.49 6.42
CA ALA A 144 13.20 13.09 6.95
C ALA A 144 12.27 14.29 7.19
N ILE A 145 12.82 15.47 7.53
CA ILE A 145 12.05 16.71 7.71
C ILE A 145 11.64 17.32 6.35
N GLU A 146 12.50 17.20 5.34
CA GLU A 146 12.30 17.81 4.02
C GLU A 146 11.50 16.91 3.05
N SER A 147 11.51 15.59 3.26
CA SER A 147 10.73 14.64 2.46
C SER A 147 9.23 14.78 2.72
N SER A 148 8.42 14.46 1.71
CA SER A 148 6.97 14.34 1.84
C SER A 148 6.55 12.98 2.41
N GLY A 149 7.52 12.09 2.67
CA GLY A 149 7.34 10.77 3.25
C GLY A 149 7.78 10.69 4.73
N GLY A 150 8.07 9.48 5.20
CA GLY A 150 8.45 9.25 6.60
C GLY A 150 8.65 7.79 6.98
N PHE A 151 9.03 7.57 8.24
CA PHE A 151 9.23 6.24 8.81
C PHE A 151 7.90 5.48 8.95
N VAL A 152 7.91 4.22 8.53
CA VAL A 152 6.82 3.24 8.57
C VAL A 152 7.36 1.91 9.12
N ALA A 153 6.49 0.92 9.36
CA ALA A 153 6.87 -0.34 10.00
C ALA A 153 8.01 -1.10 9.27
N ASP A 154 8.03 -1.05 7.93
CA ASP A 154 8.98 -1.81 7.10
C ASP A 154 10.18 -0.96 6.60
N GLY A 155 10.28 0.32 7.00
CA GLY A 155 11.39 1.19 6.61
C GLY A 155 11.01 2.67 6.49
N PHE A 156 11.51 3.32 5.44
CA PHE A 156 11.22 4.73 5.14
C PHE A 156 10.45 4.83 3.83
N LEU A 157 9.24 5.35 3.88
CA LEU A 157 8.47 5.71 2.69
C LEU A 157 8.98 7.05 2.18
N ASP A 158 9.53 7.10 0.97
CA ASP A 158 9.89 8.33 0.27
C ASP A 158 8.86 8.67 -0.80
N VAL A 159 8.54 9.96 -0.92
CA VAL A 159 7.46 10.49 -1.76
C VAL A 159 8.01 11.69 -2.54
N HIS A 160 7.99 11.58 -3.88
CA HIS A 160 8.68 12.49 -4.80
C HIS A 160 7.80 13.60 -5.40
#